data_AF-A0A833CZ01-F1
#
_entry.id   AF-A0A833CZ01-F1
#
_cell.length_a   1.000
_cell.length_b   1.000
_cell.length_c   1.000
_cell.angle_alpha   90.00
_cell.angle_beta   90.00
_cell.angle_gamma   90.00
#
_symmetry.space_group_name_H-M   'P 1'
#
loop_
_entity.id
_entity.type
_entity.pdbx_description
1 polymer ?
#
loop_
_entity_poly.entity_id
_entity_poly.type
_entity_poly.pdbx_seq_one_letter_code
_entity_poly.pdbx_strand_id
1 'polypeptide(L)'
;MIPVLKRLIRLKKQEVDIQRITVSDLEETLNAILESIRTIENQLLQESMILGQDIALAQSFQSFSELMNQKKNRLITEYENTNLLYQTELSRLENLFGEMKTLETILDKKTLEAAHEKAQKEQKEWDDKTMIAQNKRAQAKN
;
A
#
# COMPACT_ATOMS: atom_id res chain seq x y z
N MET A 1 27.26 -5.97 3.49
CA MET A 1 25.90 -6.42 3.87
C MET A 1 24.92 -5.25 3.99
N ILE A 2 25.20 -4.21 4.80
CA ILE A 2 24.36 -3.00 4.94
C ILE A 2 24.00 -2.31 3.61
N PRO A 3 24.93 -2.11 2.64
CA PRO A 3 24.59 -1.48 1.35
C PRO A 3 23.59 -2.30 0.50
N VAL A 4 23.66 -3.63 0.60
CA VAL A 4 22.76 -4.55 -0.11
C VAL A 4 21.35 -4.46 0.49
N LEU A 5 21.23 -4.44 1.83
CA LEU A 5 19.96 -4.25 2.52
C LEU A 5 19.30 -2.91 2.17
N LYS A 6 20.06 -1.82 2.14
CA LYS A 6 19.54 -0.50 1.71
C LYS A 6 18.98 -0.53 0.29
N ARG A 7 19.66 -1.21 -0.64
CA ARG A 7 19.19 -1.37 -2.02
C ARG A 7 17.91 -2.20 -2.09
N LEU A 8 17.83 -3.28 -1.32
CA LEU A 8 16.64 -4.14 -1.25
C LEU A 8 15.43 -3.38 -0.69
N ILE A 9 15.61 -2.63 0.40
CA ILE A 9 14.55 -1.77 0.97
C ILE A 9 14.06 -0.75 -0.07
N ARG A 10 14.97 -0.15 -0.84
CA ARG A 10 14.59 0.79 -1.91
C ARG A 10 13.72 0.12 -2.97
N LEU A 11 14.08 -1.09 -3.41
CA LEU A 11 13.27 -1.85 -4.36
C LEU A 11 11.89 -2.18 -3.77
N LYS A 12 11.84 -2.61 -2.51
CA LYS A 12 10.58 -2.90 -1.81
C LYS A 12 9.69 -1.66 -1.65
N LYS A 13 10.27 -0.48 -1.41
CA LYS A 13 9.52 0.79 -1.41
C LYS A 13 8.85 1.04 -2.76
N GLN A 14 9.58 0.83 -3.85
CA GLN A 14 9.02 0.96 -5.21
C GLN A 14 7.90 -0.05 -5.47
N GLU A 15 8.05 -1.30 -5.04
CA GLU A 15 6.98 -2.31 -5.12
C GLU A 15 5.74 -1.89 -4.34
N VAL A 16 5.90 -1.38 -3.12
CA VAL A 16 4.80 -0.84 -2.29
C VAL A 16 4.13 0.34 -2.98
N ASP A 17 4.88 1.27 -3.55
CA ASP A 17 4.34 2.45 -4.22
C ASP A 17 3.54 2.07 -5.47
N ILE A 18 4.06 1.15 -6.30
CA ILE A 18 3.33 0.61 -7.46
C ILE A 18 2.03 -0.05 -6.99
N GLN A 19 2.11 -0.88 -5.95
CA GLN A 19 0.94 -1.58 -5.42
C GLN A 19 -0.12 -0.61 -4.86
N ARG A 20 0.30 0.49 -4.22
CA ARG A 20 -0.62 1.55 -3.76
C ARG A 20 -1.38 2.20 -4.91
N ILE A 21 -0.70 2.47 -6.02
CA ILE A 21 -1.35 3.00 -7.23
C ILE A 21 -2.42 2.03 -7.72
N THR A 22 -2.08 0.74 -7.85
CA THR A 22 -3.06 -0.30 -8.25
C THR A 22 -4.29 -0.33 -7.34
N VAL A 23 -4.10 -0.28 -6.02
CA VAL A 23 -5.21 -0.25 -5.05
C VAL A 23 -6.06 1.01 -5.22
N SER A 24 -5.43 2.17 -5.42
CA SER A 24 -6.11 3.45 -5.67
C SER A 24 -6.95 3.40 -6.96
N ASP A 25 -6.38 2.89 -8.06
CA ASP A 25 -7.09 2.79 -9.34
C ASP A 25 -8.33 1.87 -9.24
N LEU A 26 -8.22 0.79 -8.47
CA LEU A 26 -9.35 -0.11 -8.20
C LEU A 26 -10.43 0.56 -7.33
N GLU A 27 -10.03 1.34 -6.32
CA GLU A 27 -10.96 2.12 -5.49
C GLU A 27 -11.71 3.17 -6.32
N GLU A 28 -11.02 3.90 -7.20
CA GLU A 28 -11.64 4.83 -8.14
C GLU A 28 -12.64 4.13 -9.06
N THR A 29 -12.27 2.95 -9.58
CA THR A 29 -13.15 2.13 -10.42
C THR A 29 -14.41 1.70 -9.67
N LEU A 30 -14.28 1.24 -8.41
CA LEU A 30 -15.41 0.87 -7.57
C LEU A 30 -16.37 2.05 -7.36
N ASN A 31 -15.83 3.22 -7.06
CA ASN A 31 -16.61 4.44 -6.88
C ASN A 31 -17.36 4.85 -8.16
N ALA A 32 -16.71 4.73 -9.33
CA ALA A 32 -17.33 5.01 -10.62
C ALA A 32 -18.48 4.04 -10.95
N ILE A 33 -18.33 2.76 -10.61
CA ILE A 33 -19.40 1.76 -10.78
C ILE A 33 -20.59 2.09 -9.86
N LEU A 34 -20.34 2.41 -8.59
CA LEU A 34 -21.40 2.81 -7.64
C LEU A 34 -22.16 4.04 -8.12
N GLU A 35 -21.47 5.04 -8.65
CA GLU A 35 -22.10 6.24 -9.19
C GLU A 35 -22.95 5.93 -10.44
N SER A 36 -22.48 5.00 -11.28
CA SER A 36 -23.25 4.52 -12.44
C SER A 36 -24.52 3.77 -12.01
N ILE A 37 -24.46 2.97 -10.95
CA ILE A 37 -25.63 2.29 -10.38
C ILE A 37 -26.64 3.33 -9.86
N ARG A 38 -26.20 4.30 -9.06
CA ARG A 38 -27.05 5.39 -8.56
C ARG A 38 -27.70 6.18 -9.68
N THR A 39 -26.96 6.46 -10.74
CA THR A 39 -27.49 7.14 -11.93
C THR A 39 -28.64 6.36 -12.56
N ILE A 40 -28.50 5.04 -12.71
CA ILE A 40 -29.57 4.18 -13.24
C ILE A 40 -30.78 4.17 -12.30
N GLU A 41 -30.57 4.08 -10.99
CA GLU A 41 -31.66 4.12 -10.01
C GLU A 41 -32.44 5.44 -10.06
N ASN A 42 -31.72 6.56 -10.19
CA ASN A 42 -32.34 7.88 -10.35
C ASN A 42 -33.15 7.99 -11.66
N GLN A 43 -32.63 7.44 -12.77
CA GLN A 43 -33.34 7.40 -14.05
C GLN A 43 -34.63 6.56 -13.96
N LEU A 44 -34.55 5.38 -13.34
CA LEU A 44 -35.73 4.53 -13.10
C LEU A 44 -36.78 5.23 -12.24
N LEU A 45 -36.35 5.95 -11.20
CA LEU A 45 -37.25 6.71 -10.34
C LEU A 45 -37.94 7.84 -11.13
N GLN A 46 -37.18 8.63 -11.88
CA GLN A 46 -37.72 9.74 -12.69
C GLN A 46 -38.76 9.24 -13.70
N GLU A 47 -38.44 8.18 -14.46
CA GLU A 47 -39.34 7.59 -15.42
C GLU A 47 -40.59 6.98 -14.75
N SER A 48 -40.46 6.40 -13.56
CA SER A 48 -41.62 5.91 -12.80
C SER A 48 -42.57 7.04 -12.37
N MET A 49 -42.04 8.23 -12.06
CA MET A 49 -42.83 9.40 -11.70
C MET A 49 -43.59 9.97 -12.91
N ILE A 50 -42.96 9.97 -14.09
CA ILE A 50 -43.59 10.37 -15.36
C ILE A 50 -44.74 9.41 -15.69
N LEU A 51 -44.56 8.11 -15.49
CA LEU A 51 -45.61 7.10 -15.68
C LEU A 51 -46.86 7.40 -14.82
N GLY A 52 -46.66 7.84 -13.58
CA GLY A 52 -47.75 8.21 -12.68
C GLY A 52 -48.57 9.41 -13.17
N GLN A 53 -48.05 10.18 -14.13
CA GLN A 53 -48.71 11.34 -14.74
C GLN A 53 -49.36 11.00 -16.09
N ASP A 54 -48.84 10.03 -16.84
CA ASP A 54 -49.38 9.59 -18.13
C ASP A 54 -49.32 8.06 -18.31
N ILE A 55 -50.49 7.43 -18.20
CA ILE A 55 -50.67 5.97 -18.29
C ILE A 55 -50.39 5.43 -19.71
N ALA A 56 -50.49 6.26 -20.75
CA ALA A 56 -50.24 5.83 -22.13
C ALA A 56 -48.79 5.36 -22.36
N LEU A 57 -47.86 5.75 -21.49
CA LEU A 57 -46.44 5.41 -21.55
C LEU A 57 -46.08 4.06 -20.86
N ALA A 58 -47.07 3.34 -20.32
CA ALA A 58 -46.86 2.13 -19.53
C ALA A 58 -46.06 1.02 -20.25
N GLN A 59 -46.35 0.77 -21.53
CA GLN A 59 -45.64 -0.26 -22.29
C GLN A 59 -44.18 0.12 -22.56
N SER A 60 -43.90 1.36 -22.94
CA SER A 60 -42.52 1.83 -23.18
C SER A 60 -41.68 1.83 -21.90
N PHE A 61 -42.30 2.15 -20.76
CA PHE A 61 -41.63 2.11 -19.46
C PHE A 61 -41.22 0.70 -19.05
N GLN A 62 -42.06 -0.31 -19.32
CA GLN A 62 -41.71 -1.69 -18.98
C GLN A 62 -40.43 -2.14 -19.69
N SER A 63 -40.34 -1.95 -21.02
CA SER A 63 -39.14 -2.31 -21.79
C SER A 63 -37.91 -1.51 -21.36
N PHE A 64 -38.08 -0.22 -21.05
CA PHE A 64 -37.00 0.61 -20.50
C PHE A 64 -36.51 0.10 -19.14
N SER A 65 -37.44 -0.21 -18.22
CA SER A 65 -37.13 -0.69 -16.88
C SER A 65 -36.40 -2.04 -16.91
N GLU A 66 -36.85 -2.96 -17.77
CA GLU A 66 -36.18 -4.24 -17.97
C GLU A 66 -34.72 -4.05 -18.46
N LEU A 67 -34.50 -3.18 -19.45
CA LEU A 67 -33.17 -2.87 -19.96
C LEU A 67 -32.26 -2.24 -18.90
N MET A 68 -32.78 -1.26 -18.15
CA MET A 68 -32.02 -0.57 -17.10
C MET A 68 -31.68 -1.50 -15.93
N ASN A 69 -32.60 -2.38 -15.53
CA ASN A 69 -32.34 -3.37 -14.50
C ASN A 69 -31.30 -4.41 -14.96
N GLN A 70 -31.32 -4.82 -16.23
CA GLN A 70 -30.25 -5.68 -16.77
C GLN A 70 -28.89 -4.99 -16.72
N LYS A 71 -28.82 -3.70 -17.08
CA LYS A 71 -27.58 -2.92 -17.00
C LYS A 71 -27.10 -2.76 -15.56
N LYS A 72 -28.00 -2.45 -14.63
CA LYS A 72 -27.71 -2.38 -13.19
C LYS A 72 -27.17 -3.71 -12.66
N ASN A 73 -27.79 -4.83 -13.00
CA ASN A 73 -27.33 -6.15 -12.54
C ASN A 73 -25.92 -6.46 -13.07
N ARG A 74 -25.60 -6.09 -14.32
CA ARG A 74 -24.23 -6.23 -14.84
C ARG A 74 -23.23 -5.40 -14.04
N LEU A 75 -23.56 -4.15 -13.74
CA LEU A 75 -22.71 -3.28 -12.92
C LEU A 75 -22.53 -3.81 -11.49
N ILE A 76 -23.56 -4.42 -10.89
CA ILE A 76 -23.46 -5.05 -9.57
C ILE A 76 -22.46 -6.22 -9.62
N THR A 77 -22.57 -7.10 -10.62
CA THR A 77 -21.61 -8.21 -10.79
C THR A 77 -20.19 -7.69 -11.04
N GLU A 78 -20.04 -6.63 -11.85
CA GLU A 78 -18.75 -5.99 -12.09
C GLU A 78 -18.16 -5.37 -10.82
N TYR A 79 -19.00 -4.72 -10.00
CA TYR A 79 -18.63 -4.21 -8.69
C TYR A 79 -18.13 -5.32 -7.76
N GLU A 80 -18.87 -6.43 -7.66
CA GLU A 80 -18.49 -7.56 -6.81
C GLU A 80 -17.13 -8.16 -7.23
N ASN A 81 -16.93 -8.36 -8.53
CA ASN A 81 -15.67 -8.87 -9.08
C ASN A 81 -14.50 -7.91 -8.83
N THR A 82 -14.72 -6.62 -9.08
CA THR A 82 -13.70 -5.57 -8.86
C THR A 82 -13.38 -5.42 -7.37
N ASN A 83 -14.39 -5.55 -6.50
CA ASN A 83 -14.22 -5.45 -5.06
C ASN A 83 -13.42 -6.65 -4.53
N LEU A 84 -13.67 -7.86 -5.04
CA LEU A 84 -12.86 -9.03 -4.70
C LEU A 84 -11.39 -8.83 -5.10
N LEU A 85 -11.15 -8.27 -6.29
CA LEU A 85 -9.80 -7.94 -6.74
C LEU A 85 -9.16 -6.87 -5.86
N TYR A 86 -9.89 -5.80 -5.53
CA TYR A 86 -9.46 -4.75 -4.60
C TYR A 86 -9.02 -5.31 -3.25
N GLN A 87 -9.83 -6.19 -2.63
CA GLN A 87 -9.48 -6.82 -1.35
C GLN A 87 -8.22 -7.69 -1.46
N THR A 88 -8.06 -8.40 -2.57
CA THR A 88 -6.86 -9.22 -2.83
C THR A 88 -5.61 -8.35 -2.95
N GLU A 89 -5.67 -7.28 -3.73
CA GLU A 89 -4.56 -6.36 -3.94
C GLU A 89 -4.25 -5.51 -2.68
N LEU A 90 -5.26 -5.22 -1.86
CA LEU A 90 -5.09 -4.58 -0.55
C LEU A 90 -4.33 -5.49 0.42
N SER A 91 -4.72 -6.76 0.53
CA SER A 91 -3.99 -7.74 1.34
C SER A 91 -2.55 -7.92 0.86
N ARG A 92 -2.34 -7.91 -0.46
CA ARG A 92 -0.99 -7.95 -1.04
C ARG A 92 -0.17 -6.71 -0.65
N LEU A 93 -0.77 -5.52 -0.66
CA LEU A 93 -0.12 -4.28 -0.21
C LEU A 93 0.31 -4.37 1.25
N GLU A 94 -0.56 -4.87 2.13
CA GLU A 94 -0.25 -5.07 3.56
C GLU A 94 0.95 -5.99 3.75
N ASN A 95 0.99 -7.11 3.02
CA ASN A 95 2.10 -8.05 3.05
C ASN A 95 3.41 -7.41 2.59
N LEU A 96 3.42 -6.71 1.45
CA LEU A 96 4.60 -6.01 0.92
C LEU A 96 5.11 -4.95 1.90
N PHE A 97 4.21 -4.20 2.53
CA PHE A 97 4.57 -3.21 3.54
C PHE A 97 5.17 -3.87 4.79
N GLY A 98 4.60 -5.00 5.23
CA GLY A 98 5.13 -5.81 6.32
C GLY A 98 6.56 -6.29 6.06
N GLU A 99 6.80 -6.89 4.88
CA GLU A 99 8.14 -7.34 4.46
C GLU A 99 9.15 -6.17 4.44
N MET A 100 8.76 -5.02 3.88
CA MET A 100 9.58 -3.83 3.86
C MET A 100 9.97 -3.39 5.28
N LYS A 101 9.02 -3.38 6.22
CA LYS A 101 9.25 -3.01 7.62
C LYS A 101 10.16 -4.00 8.35
N THR A 102 10.06 -5.28 8.05
CA THR A 102 11.00 -6.29 8.56
C THR A 102 12.42 -6.01 8.09
N LEU A 103 12.60 -5.66 6.81
CA LEU A 103 13.92 -5.31 6.28
C LEU A 103 14.48 -4.02 6.89
N GLU A 104 13.66 -3.00 7.12
CA GLU A 104 14.06 -1.77 7.81
C GLU A 104 14.56 -2.10 9.23
N THR A 105 13.81 -2.92 9.99
CA THR A 105 14.23 -3.36 11.33
C THR A 105 15.57 -4.11 11.31
N ILE A 106 15.78 -5.00 10.33
CA ILE A 106 17.05 -5.73 10.16
C ILE A 106 18.20 -4.77 9.87
N LEU A 107 17.98 -3.77 9.01
CA LEU A 107 18.97 -2.75 8.69
C LEU A 107 19.37 -1.95 9.93
N ASP A 108 18.41 -1.55 10.75
CA ASP A 108 18.65 -0.77 11.97
C ASP A 108 19.50 -1.58 12.95
N LYS A 109 19.14 -2.86 13.19
CA LYS A 109 19.91 -3.77 14.02
C LYS A 109 21.36 -3.93 13.51
N LYS A 110 21.53 -4.14 12.21
CA LYS A 110 22.87 -4.28 11.59
C LYS A 110 23.70 -3.01 11.67
N THR A 111 23.05 -1.85 11.57
CA THR A 111 23.71 -0.55 11.68
C THR A 111 24.16 -0.29 13.12
N LEU A 112 23.33 -0.64 14.10
CA LEU A 112 23.65 -0.57 15.51
C LEU A 112 24.81 -1.51 15.88
N GLU A 113 24.76 -2.77 15.44
CA GLU A 113 25.85 -3.75 15.61
C GLU A 113 27.17 -3.19 15.05
N ALA A 114 27.18 -2.68 13.82
CA ALA A 114 28.37 -2.12 13.20
C ALA A 114 28.91 -0.88 13.93
N ALA A 115 28.03 -0.03 14.48
CA ALA A 115 28.43 1.12 15.28
C ALA A 115 29.07 0.69 16.61
N HIS A 116 28.51 -0.31 17.29
CA HIS A 116 29.10 -0.87 18.51
C HIS A 116 30.46 -1.52 18.25
N GLU A 117 30.60 -2.32 17.19
CA GLU A 117 31.87 -2.92 16.82
C GLU A 117 32.94 -1.86 16.53
N LYS A 118 32.57 -0.78 15.84
CA LYS A 118 33.47 0.35 15.57
C LYS A 118 33.89 1.05 16.86
N ALA A 119 32.94 1.37 17.74
CA ALA A 119 33.23 2.00 19.03
C ALA A 119 34.14 1.14 19.92
N GLN A 120 33.92 -0.18 19.95
CA GLN A 120 34.78 -1.11 20.69
C GLN A 120 36.21 -1.16 20.14
N LYS A 121 36.36 -1.15 18.80
CA LYS A 121 37.69 -1.09 18.16
C LYS A 121 38.41 0.21 18.47
N GLU A 122 37.72 1.35 18.34
CA GLU A 122 38.27 2.66 18.66
C GLU A 122 38.68 2.76 20.13
N GLN A 123 37.84 2.28 21.05
CA GLN A 123 38.16 2.25 22.49
C GLN A 123 39.43 1.43 22.75
N LYS A 124 39.53 0.22 22.16
CA LYS A 124 40.72 -0.63 22.30
C LYS A 124 41.98 0.07 21.78
N GLU A 125 41.91 0.74 20.63
CA GLU A 125 43.04 1.51 20.09
C GLU A 125 43.47 2.66 21.00
N TRP A 126 42.52 3.34 21.66
CA TRP A 126 42.82 4.39 22.64
C TRP A 126 43.47 3.83 23.90
N ASP A 127 42.98 2.71 24.40
CA ASP A 127 43.55 2.02 25.57
C ASP A 127 44.99 1.57 25.28
N ASP A 128 45.22 0.94 24.12
CA ASP A 128 46.55 0.50 23.68
C ASP A 128 47.53 1.68 23.57
N LYS A 129 47.12 2.80 22.95
CA LYS A 129 47.95 4.01 22.85
C LYS A 129 48.28 4.59 24.22
N THR A 130 47.31 4.62 25.13
CA THR A 130 47.49 5.13 26.50
C THR A 130 48.48 4.28 27.27
N MET A 131 48.35 2.95 27.20
CA MET A 131 49.26 2.00 27.84
C MET A 131 50.69 2.16 27.31
N ILE A 132 50.88 2.26 25.99
CA ILE A 132 52.20 2.48 25.39
C ILE A 132 52.83 3.80 25.89
N ALA A 133 52.04 4.88 25.94
CA ALA A 133 52.52 6.18 26.42
C ALA A 133 52.93 6.14 27.91
N GLN A 134 52.16 5.44 28.76
CA GLN A 134 52.50 5.25 30.17
C GLN A 134 53.80 4.45 30.34
N ASN A 135 53.95 3.34 29.60
CA ASN A 135 55.16 2.51 29.64
C ASN A 135 56.42 3.28 29.22
N LYS A 136 56.34 4.08 28.15
CA LYS A 136 57.45 4.94 27.72
C LYS A 136 57.83 5.98 28.78
N ARG A 137 56.84 6.58 29.45
CA ARG A 137 57.08 7.54 30.54
C ARG A 137 57.69 6.89 31.77
N ALA A 138 57.30 5.65 32.09
CA ALA A 138 57.89 4.89 33.20
C ALA A 138 59.35 4.53 32.91
N GLN A 139 59.67 4.12 31.67
CA GLN A 139 61.05 3.84 31.24
C GLN A 139 61.94 5.09 31.23
N ALA A 140 61.40 6.27 30.92
CA ALA A 140 62.17 7.53 30.95
C ALA A 140 62.43 8.08 32.36
N LYS A 141 61.80 7.50 33.39
CA LYS A 141 61.96 7.90 34.80
C LYS A 141 62.88 6.96 35.60
N ASN A 142 63.30 5.84 35.01
CA ASN A 142 64.30 4.92 35.54
C ASN A 142 65.64 5.15 34.82
#